data_AF-A0A379X129-F1
#
_entry.id   AF-A0A379X129-F1
#
_cell.length_a   1.000
_cell.length_b   1.000
_cell.length_c   1.000
_cell.angle_alpha   90.00
_cell.angle_beta   90.00
_cell.angle_gamma   90.00
#
_symmetry.space_group_name_H-M   'P 1'
#
loop_
_entity.id
_entity.type
_entity.pdbx_description
1 polymer ?
#
loop_
_entity_poly.entity_id
_entity_poly.type
_entity_poly.pdbx_seq_one_letter_code
_entity_poly.pdbx_strand_id
1 'polypeptide(L)'
;MSSFLLRYEHLAGVTVSNERKVALYVHISCLIERLIRHAGITAWSGQQCPEQELNRLREAFSVIESNYSVKIPTAELGYIHNILTFETELIEQDQQF
;
A
#
# COMPACT_ATOMS: atom_id res chain seq x y z
N MET A 1 -5.27 -12.71 -6.57
CA MET A 1 -4.44 -11.54 -6.20
C MET A 1 -4.56 -10.36 -7.18
N SER A 2 -5.44 -10.39 -8.19
CA SER A 2 -5.54 -9.34 -9.22
C SER A 2 -6.61 -8.25 -8.95
N SER A 3 -7.41 -8.38 -7.89
CA SER A 3 -8.63 -7.56 -7.72
C SER A 3 -8.38 -6.16 -7.17
N PHE A 4 -7.36 -5.95 -6.31
CA PHE A 4 -7.16 -4.64 -5.67
C PHE A 4 -6.60 -3.62 -6.67
N LEU A 5 -5.59 -4.03 -7.48
CA LEU A 5 -4.96 -3.14 -8.45
C LEU A 5 -5.95 -2.74 -9.53
N LEU A 6 -6.72 -3.69 -10.06
CA LEU A 6 -7.78 -3.40 -11.04
C LEU A 6 -8.81 -2.41 -10.46
N ARG A 7 -9.18 -2.58 -9.18
CA ARG A 7 -10.10 -1.68 -8.48
C ARG A 7 -9.48 -0.30 -8.28
N TYR A 8 -8.20 -0.20 -7.93
CA TYR A 8 -7.49 1.07 -7.83
C TYR A 8 -7.40 1.78 -9.19
N GLU A 9 -6.99 1.08 -10.26
CA GLU A 9 -6.92 1.62 -11.62
C GLU A 9 -8.29 2.16 -12.06
N HIS A 10 -9.38 1.45 -11.74
CA HIS A 10 -10.75 1.90 -12.01
C HIS A 10 -11.18 3.12 -11.16
N LEU A 11 -10.83 3.15 -9.87
CA LEU A 11 -11.19 4.24 -8.95
C LEU A 11 -10.40 5.53 -9.21
N ALA A 12 -9.12 5.39 -9.53
CA ALA A 12 -8.21 6.50 -9.81
C ALA A 12 -8.25 6.93 -11.28
N GLY A 13 -8.77 6.10 -12.19
CA GLY A 13 -8.81 6.39 -13.62
C GLY A 13 -7.43 6.37 -14.29
N VAL A 14 -6.47 5.66 -13.69
CA VAL A 14 -5.08 5.59 -14.16
C VAL A 14 -4.71 4.15 -14.48
N THR A 15 -3.73 3.96 -15.36
CA THR A 15 -3.10 2.66 -15.59
C THR A 15 -1.70 2.66 -14.97
N VAL A 16 -1.42 1.62 -14.18
CA VAL A 16 -0.13 1.45 -13.51
C VAL A 16 0.79 0.68 -14.44
N SER A 17 2.04 1.12 -14.61
CA SER A 17 3.02 0.41 -15.45
C SER A 17 3.42 -0.95 -14.83
N ASN A 18 3.81 -1.92 -15.65
CA ASN A 18 4.13 -3.27 -15.19
C ASN A 18 5.25 -3.30 -14.13
N GLU A 19 6.28 -2.46 -14.28
CA GLU A 19 7.34 -2.28 -13.28
C GLU A 19 6.80 -1.87 -11.91
N ARG A 20 5.84 -0.93 -11.87
CA ARG A 20 5.20 -0.45 -10.64
C ARG A 20 4.29 -1.50 -10.05
N LYS A 21 3.59 -2.28 -10.89
CA LYS A 21 2.79 -3.42 -10.43
C LYS A 21 3.69 -4.40 -9.65
N VAL A 22 4.85 -4.75 -10.20
CA VAL A 22 5.80 -5.67 -9.55
C VAL A 22 6.30 -5.08 -8.21
N ALA A 23 6.78 -3.83 -8.20
CA ALA A 23 7.25 -3.18 -6.98
C ALA A 23 6.15 -3.13 -5.89
N LEU A 24 4.92 -2.80 -6.28
CA LEU A 24 3.77 -2.76 -5.39
C LEU A 24 3.42 -4.15 -4.84
N TYR A 25 3.42 -5.19 -5.68
CA TYR A 25 3.15 -6.57 -5.23
C TYR A 25 4.19 -7.06 -4.22
N VAL A 26 5.47 -6.74 -4.43
CA VAL A 26 6.54 -7.06 -3.48
C VAL A 26 6.32 -6.33 -2.17
N HIS A 27 6.04 -5.02 -2.21
CA HIS A 27 5.79 -4.22 -1.02
C HIS A 27 4.57 -4.71 -0.22
N ILE A 28 3.45 -5.00 -0.90
CA ILE A 28 2.24 -5.51 -0.27
C ILE A 28 2.48 -6.87 0.39
N SER A 29 3.26 -7.75 -0.26
CA SER A 29 3.60 -9.06 0.31
C SER A 29 4.37 -8.89 1.62
N CYS A 30 5.42 -8.06 1.60
CA CYS A 30 6.20 -7.74 2.80
C CYS A 30 5.35 -7.08 3.89
N LEU A 31 4.44 -6.17 3.51
CA LEU A 31 3.50 -5.53 4.43
C LEU A 31 2.56 -6.55 5.09
N ILE A 32 1.92 -7.43 4.31
CA ILE A 32 1.03 -8.46 4.85
C ILE A 32 1.80 -9.36 5.82
N GLU A 33 3.02 -9.77 5.47
CA GLU A 33 3.88 -10.56 6.37
C GLU A 33 4.19 -9.83 7.68
N ARG A 34 4.50 -8.52 7.62
CA ARG A 34 4.69 -7.69 8.83
C ARG A 34 3.42 -7.60 9.67
N LEU A 35 2.27 -7.41 9.04
CA LEU A 35 0.97 -7.31 9.72
C LEU A 35 0.56 -8.62 10.39
N ILE A 36 0.76 -9.77 9.73
CA ILE A 36 0.52 -11.10 10.30
C ILE A 36 1.42 -11.34 11.52
N ARG A 37 2.66 -10.84 11.49
CA ARG A 37 3.61 -10.96 12.61
C ARG A 37 3.39 -9.93 13.72
N HIS A 38 2.32 -9.13 13.66
CA HIS A 38 2.06 -8.01 14.58
C HIS A 38 3.19 -6.97 14.64
N ALA A 39 4.06 -6.92 13.64
CA ALA A 39 5.17 -5.97 13.50
C ALA A 39 4.78 -4.79 12.60
N GLY A 40 3.53 -4.36 12.67
CA GLY A 40 3.03 -3.25 11.87
C GLY A 40 3.67 -1.93 12.29
N ILE A 41 4.10 -1.14 11.31
CA ILE A 41 4.62 0.21 11.56
C ILE A 41 3.43 1.10 11.96
N THR A 42 3.40 1.56 13.21
CA THR A 42 2.36 2.47 13.73
C THR A 42 2.70 3.95 13.54
N ALA A 43 3.94 4.28 13.19
CA ALA A 43 4.41 5.66 13.08
C ALA A 43 4.37 6.13 11.61
N TRP A 44 3.34 6.88 11.24
CA TRP A 44 3.38 7.73 10.03
C TRP A 44 3.70 9.17 10.44
N SER A 45 4.90 9.61 10.12
CA SER A 45 5.30 11.00 10.23
C SER A 45 5.62 11.55 8.84
N GLY A 46 4.59 11.88 8.07
CA GLY A 46 4.78 12.78 6.93
C GLY A 46 4.26 12.27 5.61
N GLN A 47 3.11 12.82 5.24
CA GLN A 47 2.86 13.65 4.06
C GLN A 47 1.36 13.59 3.83
N GLN A 48 0.74 14.73 3.53
CA GLN A 48 -0.71 14.83 3.35
C GLN A 48 -1.11 14.06 2.08
N CYS A 49 -1.49 12.79 2.23
CA CYS A 49 -2.25 12.10 1.21
C CYS A 49 -3.66 12.72 1.19
N PRO A 50 -4.17 13.18 0.03
CA PRO A 50 -5.53 13.68 -0.05
C PRO A 50 -6.50 12.61 0.47
N GLU A 51 -7.43 12.99 1.34
CA GLU A 51 -8.38 12.06 1.96
C GLU A 51 -9.15 11.23 0.92
N GLN A 52 -9.39 11.82 -0.25
CA GLN A 52 -10.03 11.15 -1.38
C GLN A 52 -9.19 9.98 -1.93
N GLU A 53 -7.87 10.15 -2.08
CA GLU A 53 -6.99 9.05 -2.53
C GLU A 53 -6.80 8.01 -1.44
N LEU A 54 -6.69 8.45 -0.20
CA LEU A 54 -6.63 7.53 0.93
C LEU A 54 -7.89 6.66 0.99
N ASN A 55 -9.08 7.24 0.77
CA ASN A 55 -10.33 6.48 0.73
C ASN A 55 -10.39 5.52 -0.46
N ARG A 56 -9.92 5.90 -1.64
CA ARG A 56 -9.81 5.00 -2.80
C ARG A 56 -8.89 3.81 -2.53
N LEU A 57 -7.74 4.07 -1.90
CA LEU A 57 -6.82 3.03 -1.48
C LEU A 57 -7.47 2.13 -0.43
N ARG A 58 -8.08 2.70 0.60
CA ARG A 58 -8.77 1.91 1.64
C ARG A 58 -9.85 1.00 1.07
N GLU A 59 -10.62 1.49 0.11
CA GLU A 59 -11.61 0.72 -0.65
C GLU A 59 -10.97 -0.42 -1.47
N ALA A 60 -9.88 -0.13 -2.18
CA ALA A 60 -9.17 -1.14 -2.97
C ALA A 60 -8.55 -2.23 -2.08
N PHE A 61 -7.98 -1.84 -0.94
CA PHE A 61 -7.28 -2.71 0.00
C PHE A 61 -8.19 -3.46 0.96
N SER A 62 -9.47 -3.08 1.10
CA SER A 62 -10.46 -3.81 1.91
C SER A 62 -10.55 -5.30 1.56
N VAL A 63 -10.38 -5.65 0.28
CA VAL A 63 -10.34 -7.06 -0.17
C VAL A 63 -9.12 -7.79 0.39
N ILE A 64 -7.96 -7.12 0.45
CA ILE A 64 -6.73 -7.68 1.02
C ILE A 64 -6.87 -7.84 2.53
N GLU A 65 -7.37 -6.81 3.22
CA GLU A 65 -7.65 -6.88 4.66
C GLU A 65 -8.55 -8.06 5.01
N SER A 66 -9.64 -8.24 4.26
CA SER A 66 -10.57 -9.35 4.46
C SER A 66 -9.95 -10.71 4.15
N ASN A 67 -9.17 -10.82 3.06
CA ASN A 67 -8.58 -12.09 2.65
C ASN A 67 -7.52 -12.60 3.64
N TYR A 68 -6.73 -11.69 4.21
CA TYR A 68 -5.63 -12.02 5.11
C TYR A 68 -5.96 -11.79 6.59
N SER A 69 -7.19 -11.36 6.91
CA SER A 69 -7.62 -10.98 8.26
C SER A 69 -6.67 -9.97 8.94
N VAL A 70 -6.13 -9.04 8.15
CA VAL A 70 -5.23 -7.97 8.63
C VAL A 70 -5.91 -6.61 8.53
N LYS A 71 -5.42 -5.63 9.28
CA LYS A 71 -5.77 -4.22 9.13
C LYS A 71 -4.56 -3.46 8.63
N ILE A 72 -4.72 -2.77 7.50
CA ILE A 72 -3.66 -1.96 6.91
C ILE A 72 -3.75 -0.56 7.53
N PRO A 73 -2.73 -0.12 8.28
CA PRO A 73 -2.70 1.22 8.84
C PRO A 73 -2.75 2.30 7.75
N THR A 74 -3.34 3.45 8.09
CA THR A 74 -3.33 4.65 7.24
C THR A 74 -1.91 5.04 6.79
N ALA A 75 -0.92 4.82 7.66
CA ALA A 75 0.51 4.97 7.38
C ALA A 75 0.95 4.24 6.10
N GLU A 76 0.60 2.96 6.02
CA GLU A 76 1.01 2.06 4.96
C GLU A 76 0.25 2.40 3.67
N LEU A 77 -1.01 2.83 3.77
CA LEU A 77 -1.75 3.36 2.63
C LEU A 77 -1.08 4.63 2.05
N GLY A 78 -0.53 5.49 2.89
CA GLY A 78 0.26 6.65 2.46
C GLY A 78 1.54 6.25 1.74
N TYR A 79 2.26 5.25 2.24
CA TYR A 79 3.43 4.67 1.54
C TYR A 79 3.05 4.08 0.18
N ILE A 80 1.96 3.31 0.13
CA ILE A 80 1.46 2.72 -1.12
C ILE A 80 1.07 3.82 -2.12
N HIS A 81 0.41 4.87 -1.67
CA HIS A 81 0.12 6.04 -2.51
C HIS A 81 1.41 6.62 -3.10
N ASN A 82 2.45 6.79 -2.29
CA ASN A 82 3.73 7.29 -2.76
C ASN A 82 4.38 6.33 -3.77
N ILE A 83 4.32 5.02 -3.58
CA ILE A 83 4.83 4.04 -4.56
C ILE A 83 4.08 4.13 -5.89
N LEU A 84 2.77 4.42 -5.85
CA LEU A 84 1.94 4.55 -7.05
C LEU A 84 2.17 5.87 -7.79
N THR A 85 2.54 6.93 -7.07
CA THR A 85 2.60 8.31 -7.58
C THR A 85 4.01 8.87 -7.77
N PHE A 86 4.98 8.43 -6.97
CA PHE A 86 6.39 8.83 -7.03
C PHE A 86 7.26 7.69 -7.57
N GLU A 87 8.32 8.06 -8.29
CA GLU A 87 9.40 7.12 -8.62
C GLU A 87 10.05 6.66 -7.32
N THR A 88 10.16 5.34 -7.18
CA THR A 88 10.51 4.65 -5.95
C THR A 88 11.95 4.97 -5.53
N GLU A 89 12.16 6.00 -4.71
CA GLU A 89 13.26 5.93 -3.74
C GLU A 89 12.77 4.95 -2.67
N LEU A 90 13.22 3.70 -2.79
CA LEU A 90 13.07 2.68 -1.77
C LEU A 90 13.62 3.28 -0.48
N ILE A 91 12.75 3.76 0.40
CA ILE A 91 13.16 4.08 1.76
C ILE A 91 13.47 2.72 2.37
N GLU A 92 14.77 2.44 2.45
CA GLU A 92 15.38 1.50 3.37
C GLU A 92 14.92 1.92 4.78
N GLN A 93 13.70 1.55 5.15
CA GLN A 93 13.24 1.66 6.53
C GLN A 93 13.96 0.56 7.30
N ASP A 94 15.18 0.93 7.68
CA ASP A 94 16.00 0.48 8.80
C ASP A 94 15.59 -0.88 9.35
N GLN A 95 16.37 -1.87 8.93
CA GLN A 95 16.52 -3.15 9.57
C GLN A 95 17.12 -2.92 10.97
N GLN A 96 16.32 -2.46 11.93
CA GLN A 96 16.78 -2.33 13.31
C GLN A 96 16.64 -3.70 13.98
N PHE A 97 17.79 -4.40 14.03
CA PHE A 97 18.05 -5.66 14.72
C PHE A 97 17.84 -5.56 16.23
#